data_AF-A0A849NI70-F1
#
_entry.id   AF-A0A849NI70-F1
#
_cell.length_a   1.000
_cell.length_b   1.000
_cell.length_c   1.000
_cell.angle_alpha   90.00
_cell.angle_beta   90.00
_cell.angle_gamma   90.00
#
_symmetry.space_group_name_H-M   'P 1'
#
loop_
_entity.id
_entity.type
_entity.pdbx_description
1 polymer ?
#
loop_
_entity_poly.entity_id
_entity_poly.type
_entity_poly.pdbx_seq_one_letter_code
_entity_poly.pdbx_strand_id
1 'polypeptide(L)'
;MRENVHILFILILITLSSISFAQKSSSAKSTIYQTETNILYYSIEQAKEDDYLNERCRLDLYYPKNRSGYPTVVWFHGDGLKAG
;
A
#
# COMPACT_ATOMS: atom_id res chain seq x y z
N MET A 1 -35.08 21.89 41.73
CA MET A 1 -35.17 21.29 40.37
C MET A 1 -34.19 21.95 39.39
N ARG A 2 -34.12 23.29 39.30
CA ARG A 2 -33.20 24.01 38.38
C ARG A 2 -31.70 23.70 38.62
N GLU A 3 -31.26 23.66 39.87
CA GLU A 3 -29.83 23.43 40.20
C GLU A 3 -29.34 22.01 39.82
N ASN A 4 -30.22 21.01 39.89
CA ASN A 4 -29.90 19.64 39.50
C ASN A 4 -29.76 19.48 37.97
N VAL A 5 -30.45 20.32 37.19
CA VAL A 5 -30.35 20.32 35.72
C VAL A 5 -29.01 20.88 35.27
N HIS A 6 -28.49 21.92 35.95
CA HIS A 6 -27.16 22.46 35.68
C HIS A 6 -26.06 21.46 36.04
N ILE A 7 -26.17 20.78 37.18
CA ILE A 7 -25.22 19.73 37.60
C ILE A 7 -25.22 18.57 36.59
N LEU A 8 -26.40 18.12 36.14
CA LEU A 8 -26.52 17.07 35.12
C LEU A 8 -25.91 17.50 33.78
N PHE A 9 -26.13 18.75 33.37
CA PHE A 9 -25.58 19.30 32.13
C PHE A 9 -24.04 19.37 32.18
N ILE A 10 -23.46 19.76 33.32
CA ILE A 10 -22.00 19.79 33.53
C ILE A 10 -21.41 18.37 33.50
N LEU A 11 -22.07 17.39 34.12
CA LEU A 11 -21.64 15.98 34.09
C LEU A 11 -21.62 15.42 32.67
N ILE A 12 -22.64 15.72 31.86
CA ILE A 12 -22.70 15.31 30.44
C ILE A 12 -21.54 15.93 29.65
N LEU A 13 -21.27 17.23 29.84
CA LEU A 13 -20.19 17.94 29.14
C LEU A 13 -18.80 17.34 29.45
N ILE A 14 -18.57 16.92 30.69
CA ILE A 14 -17.31 16.29 31.12
C ILE A 14 -17.14 14.92 30.46
N THR A 15 -18.20 14.11 30.38
CA THR A 15 -18.12 12.77 29.76
C THR A 15 -17.94 12.81 28.24
N LEU A 16 -18.44 13.83 27.55
CA LEU A 16 -18.28 13.99 26.10
C LEU A 16 -16.84 14.37 25.69
N SER A 17 -16.09 15.03 26.57
CA SER A 17 -14.70 15.45 26.34
C SER A 17 -13.71 14.28 26.25
N SER A 18 -14.01 13.15 26.90
CA SER A 18 -13.08 12.02 27.06
C SER A 18 -13.06 11.01 25.91
N ILE A 19 -13.87 11.19 24.85
CA ILE A 19 -13.98 10.23 23.73
C ILE A 19 -12.93 10.51 22.62
N SER A 20 -11.99 11.43 22.84
CA SER A 20 -10.90 11.70 21.91
C SER A 20 -9.86 10.56 21.93
N PHE A 21 -10.12 9.47 21.20
CA PHE A 21 -9.09 8.52 20.82
C PHE A 21 -8.16 9.18 19.81
N ALA A 22 -7.17 9.93 20.28
CA ALA A 22 -6.04 10.30 19.47
C ALA A 22 -5.30 9.01 19.11
N GLN A 23 -5.41 8.57 17.85
CA GLN A 23 -4.70 7.39 17.37
C GLN A 23 -3.20 7.63 17.56
N LYS A 24 -2.57 6.79 18.38
CA LYS A 24 -1.12 6.73 18.55
C LYS A 24 -0.54 6.56 17.14
N SER A 25 0.17 7.57 16.64
CA SER A 25 0.98 7.42 15.45
C SER A 25 2.05 6.39 15.79
N SER A 26 1.83 5.13 15.42
CA SER A 26 2.86 4.11 15.45
C SER A 26 4.03 4.71 14.69
N SER A 27 5.18 4.90 15.36
CA SER A 27 6.39 5.41 14.73
C SER A 27 6.66 4.56 13.49
N ALA A 28 6.20 5.04 12.34
CA ALA A 28 6.23 4.27 11.12
C ALA A 28 7.70 4.19 10.77
N LYS A 29 8.30 3.01 10.98
CA LYS A 29 9.63 2.74 10.45
C LYS A 29 9.56 3.07 8.96
N SER A 30 10.37 4.02 8.53
CA SER A 30 10.35 4.49 7.15
C SER A 30 10.44 3.28 6.22
N THR A 31 9.43 3.11 5.38
CA THR A 31 9.40 2.02 4.40
C THR A 31 10.31 2.44 3.26
N ILE A 32 11.38 1.67 3.06
CA ILE A 32 12.35 1.95 2.01
C ILE A 32 11.86 1.21 0.78
N TYR A 33 11.57 1.94 -0.30
CA TYR A 33 11.18 1.34 -1.57
C TYR A 33 12.38 1.18 -2.50
N GLN A 34 12.30 0.17 -3.36
CA GLN A 34 13.25 -0.08 -4.41
C GLN A 34 12.48 -0.39 -5.70
N THR A 35 13.07 -0.02 -6.83
CA THR A 35 12.62 -0.42 -8.16
C THR A 35 13.68 -1.31 -8.77
N GLU A 36 13.28 -2.48 -9.26
CA GLU A 36 14.07 -3.32 -10.15
C GLU A 36 13.42 -3.31 -11.51
N THR A 37 14.19 -3.07 -12.56
CA THR A 37 13.66 -2.91 -13.91
C THR A 37 14.07 -4.05 -14.81
N ASN A 38 13.31 -4.25 -15.90
CA ASN A 38 13.65 -5.13 -17.00
C ASN A 38 13.82 -6.62 -16.62
N ILE A 39 13.07 -7.07 -15.60
CA ILE A 39 13.12 -8.43 -15.07
C ILE A 39 12.43 -9.38 -16.06
N LEU A 40 13.18 -10.34 -16.60
CA LEU A 40 12.62 -11.42 -17.40
C LEU A 40 11.79 -12.35 -16.49
N TYR A 41 10.51 -12.55 -16.80
CA TYR A 41 9.63 -13.42 -16.01
C TYR A 41 9.38 -14.81 -16.65
N TYR A 42 10.03 -15.09 -17.78
CA TYR A 42 10.16 -16.44 -18.35
C TYR A 42 11.54 -17.03 -18.04
N SER A 43 11.70 -18.35 -18.24
CA SER A 43 13.02 -18.98 -18.13
C SER A 43 13.98 -18.44 -19.20
N ILE A 44 15.27 -18.48 -18.89
CA ILE A 44 16.32 -18.03 -19.81
C ILE A 44 16.35 -18.93 -21.05
N GLU A 45 16.08 -20.21 -20.89
CA GLU A 45 16.00 -21.19 -21.97
C GLU A 45 14.90 -20.82 -22.97
N GLN A 46 13.68 -20.54 -22.49
CA GLN A 46 12.56 -20.13 -23.34
C GLN A 46 12.82 -18.79 -24.03
N ALA A 47 13.38 -17.82 -23.31
CA ALA A 47 13.68 -16.51 -23.90
C ALA A 47 14.79 -16.58 -24.97
N LYS A 48 15.72 -17.52 -24.87
CA LYS A 48 16.76 -17.70 -25.92
C LYS A 48 16.20 -18.26 -27.22
N GLU A 49 15.07 -18.96 -27.17
CA GLU A 49 14.45 -19.60 -28.33
C GLU A 49 13.45 -18.67 -29.07
N ASP A 50 13.03 -17.58 -28.43
CA ASP A 50 12.03 -16.65 -28.97
C ASP A 50 12.38 -15.19 -28.63
N ASP A 51 12.79 -14.43 -29.65
CA ASP A 51 13.15 -13.02 -29.55
C ASP A 51 11.99 -12.16 -29.00
N TYR A 52 10.74 -12.51 -29.34
CA TYR A 52 9.58 -11.78 -28.83
C TYR A 52 9.46 -11.95 -27.32
N LEU A 53 9.62 -13.18 -26.80
CA LEU A 53 9.62 -13.42 -25.36
C LEU A 53 10.81 -12.72 -24.68
N ASN A 54 11.99 -12.77 -25.28
CA ASN A 54 13.19 -12.14 -24.74
C ASN A 54 13.06 -10.62 -24.63
N GLU A 55 12.40 -9.99 -25.59
CA GLU A 55 12.25 -8.54 -25.64
C GLU A 55 11.04 -8.05 -24.84
N ARG A 56 9.90 -8.74 -24.93
CA ARG A 56 8.60 -8.24 -24.41
C ARG A 56 8.21 -8.81 -23.06
N CYS A 57 8.63 -10.02 -22.69
CA CYS A 57 8.21 -10.63 -21.44
C CYS A 57 9.05 -10.18 -20.24
N ARG A 58 9.04 -8.87 -20.01
CA ARG A 58 9.77 -8.20 -18.94
C ARG A 58 8.84 -7.37 -18.08
N LEU A 59 9.20 -7.20 -16.81
CA LEU A 59 8.45 -6.36 -15.88
C LEU A 59 9.41 -5.49 -15.06
N ASP A 60 8.85 -4.41 -14.54
CA ASP A 60 9.46 -3.60 -13.51
C ASP A 60 8.77 -3.90 -12.17
N LEU A 61 9.54 -4.04 -11.11
CA LEU A 61 9.06 -4.34 -9.76
C LEU A 61 9.38 -3.18 -8.81
N TYR A 62 8.33 -2.48 -8.38
CA TYR A 62 8.40 -1.49 -7.31
C TYR A 62 7.90 -2.09 -5.99
N TYR A 63 8.78 -2.19 -4.99
CA TYR A 63 8.48 -2.93 -3.77
C TYR A 63 9.14 -2.36 -2.51
N PRO A 64 8.58 -2.60 -1.31
CA PRO A 64 9.22 -2.23 -0.06
C PRO A 64 10.36 -3.21 0.28
N LYS A 65 11.58 -2.70 0.35
CA LYS A 65 12.81 -3.47 0.62
C LYS A 65 12.90 -4.02 2.04
N ASN A 66 12.31 -3.31 3.00
CA ASN A 66 12.44 -3.61 4.44
C ASN A 66 11.14 -4.09 5.10
N ARG A 67 10.19 -4.59 4.30
CA ARG A 67 8.88 -5.07 4.76
C ARG A 67 8.46 -6.30 3.96
N SER A 68 7.92 -7.32 4.61
CA SER A 68 7.30 -8.49 3.97
C SER A 68 5.79 -8.50 4.19
N GLY A 69 5.06 -9.39 3.49
CA GLY A 69 3.61 -9.58 3.68
C GLY A 69 2.76 -8.36 3.29
N TYR A 70 3.17 -7.64 2.24
CA TYR A 70 2.45 -6.47 1.73
C TYR A 70 1.53 -6.84 0.57
N PRO A 71 0.41 -6.12 0.37
CA PRO A 71 -0.43 -6.31 -0.79
C PRO A 71 0.35 -6.02 -2.08
N THR A 72 0.15 -6.85 -3.10
CA THR A 72 0.80 -6.74 -4.40
C THR A 72 -0.25 -6.43 -5.47
N VAL A 73 0.05 -5.47 -6.33
CA VAL A 73 -0.75 -5.14 -7.50
C VAL A 73 0.05 -5.50 -8.73
N VAL A 74 -0.59 -6.18 -9.68
CA VAL A 74 -0.04 -6.44 -11.02
C VAL A 74 -0.80 -5.56 -12.00
N TRP A 75 -0.08 -4.73 -12.76
CA TRP A 75 -0.65 -3.83 -13.75
C TRP A 75 -0.10 -4.15 -15.13
N PHE A 76 -0.98 -4.25 -16.10
CA PHE A 76 -0.64 -4.45 -17.50
C PHE A 76 -0.96 -3.17 -18.27
N HIS A 77 0.03 -2.65 -19.00
CA HIS A 77 -0.20 -1.58 -19.98
C HIS A 77 -0.85 -2.20 -21.23
N GLY A 78 -1.93 -1.58 -21.70
CA GLY A 78 -2.62 -2.03 -22.92
C GLY A 78 -2.17 -1.21 -24.12
N ASP A 79 -1.67 -1.87 -25.17
CA ASP A 79 -1.34 -1.23 -26.45
C ASP A 79 -1.75 -2.12 -27.64
N GLY A 80 -3.03 -2.50 -27.69
CA GLY A 80 -3.62 -3.17 -28.86
C GLY A 80 -3.09 -4.59 -29.14
N LEU A 81 -2.78 -5.38 -28.11
CA LEU A 81 -2.32 -6.78 -28.13
C LEU A 81 -0.85 -7.04 -28.48
N LYS A 82 -0.10 -6.03 -28.95
CA LYS A 82 1.26 -6.26 -29.50
C LYS A 82 2.37 -5.45 -28.85
N ALA A 83 2.03 -4.35 -28.18
CA ALA A 83 3.03 -3.40 -27.72
C ALA A 83 3.09 -3.21 -26.20
N GLY A 84 2.27 -3.97 -25.45
CA GLY A 84 2.36 -4.07 -23.99
C GLY A 84 3.49 -4.98 -23.51
#